data_AF-A0A932XC88-F1
#
_entry.id   AF-A0A932XC88-F1
#
_cell.length_a   1.000
_cell.length_b   1.000
_cell.length_c   1.000
_cell.angle_alpha   90.00
_cell.angle_beta   90.00
_cell.angle_gamma   90.00
#
_symmetry.space_group_name_H-M   'P 1'
#
loop_
_entity.id
_entity.type
_entity.pdbx_description
1 polymer ?
#
loop_
_entity_poly.entity_id
_entity_poly.type
_entity_poly.pdbx_seq_one_letter_code
_entity_poly.pdbx_strand_id
1 'polypeptide(L)'
;MPRTRWQRRVADHLRRGDQRINRGRNEAYVTPGEPSDEAWLDHIIVGSPERCIEKIRQHAEAGVTELLFWFDFGGLDHRKVLRSMELFATKVLPAVAELEPAGSPDGG
;
A
#
# COMPACT_ATOMS: atom_id res chain seq x y z
N MET A 1 -1.18 -11.43 -2.41
CA MET A 1 -0.97 -11.23 -0.97
C MET A 1 0.42 -11.66 -0.44
N PRO A 2 1.10 -12.70 -0.96
CA PRO A 2 2.45 -13.08 -0.44
C PRO A 2 3.56 -12.04 -0.71
N ARG A 3 3.43 -11.23 -1.78
CA ARG A 3 4.52 -10.36 -2.27
C ARG A 3 4.72 -9.07 -1.46
N THR A 4 3.64 -8.43 -1.01
CA THR A 4 3.74 -7.25 -0.12
C THR A 4 4.39 -7.63 1.21
N ARG A 5 4.05 -8.82 1.74
CA ARG A 5 4.70 -9.42 2.93
C ARG A 5 6.18 -9.68 2.72
N TRP A 6 6.54 -10.34 1.61
CA TRP A 6 7.94 -10.60 1.29
C TRP A 6 8.75 -9.30 1.26
N GLN A 7 8.23 -8.28 0.57
CA GLN A 7 8.91 -7.00 0.44
C GLN A 7 9.05 -6.26 1.77
N ARG A 8 7.99 -6.28 2.60
CA ARG A 8 8.02 -5.72 3.95
C ARG A 8 9.11 -6.38 4.80
N ARG A 9 9.17 -7.71 4.82
CA ARG A 9 10.15 -8.49 5.59
C ARG A 9 11.58 -8.18 5.14
N VAL A 10 11.83 -8.18 3.83
CA VAL A 10 13.16 -7.82 3.30
C VAL A 10 13.54 -6.39 3.69
N ALA A 11 12.63 -5.43 3.55
CA ALA A 11 12.90 -4.05 3.94
C ALA A 11 13.12 -3.89 5.46
N ASP A 12 12.38 -4.66 6.28
CA ASP A 12 12.55 -4.66 7.74
C ASP A 12 13.91 -5.21 8.14
N HIS A 13 14.35 -6.32 7.55
CA HIS A 13 15.65 -6.91 7.86
C HIS A 13 16.81 -6.07 7.38
N LEU A 14 16.67 -5.41 6.23
CA LEU A 14 17.65 -4.40 5.78
C LEU A 14 17.75 -3.23 6.77
N ARG A 15 16.62 -2.74 7.28
CA ARG A 15 16.59 -1.64 8.28
C ARG A 15 17.18 -2.05 9.62
N ARG A 16 17.07 -3.32 10.00
CA ARG A 16 17.60 -3.87 11.25
C ARG A 16 19.06 -4.34 11.12
N GLY A 17 19.58 -4.46 9.90
CA GLY A 17 20.92 -4.96 9.63
C GLY A 17 21.07 -6.47 9.82
N ASP A 18 19.97 -7.23 9.92
CA ASP A 18 19.97 -8.68 10.12
C ASP A 18 19.61 -9.47 8.84
N GLN A 19 19.64 -8.83 7.66
CA GLN A 19 19.32 -9.47 6.38
C GLN A 19 20.13 -10.76 6.13
N ARG A 20 19.44 -11.77 5.61
CA ARG A 20 20.05 -13.04 5.18
C ARG A 20 20.09 -13.07 3.66
N ILE A 21 21.28 -13.19 3.10
CA ILE A 21 21.49 -13.25 1.66
C ILE A 21 21.98 -14.64 1.27
N ASN A 22 21.23 -15.30 0.40
CA ASN A 22 21.56 -16.62 -0.12
C ASN A 22 21.54 -16.57 -1.65
N ARG A 23 22.68 -16.90 -2.28
CA ARG A 23 22.87 -16.83 -3.74
C ARG A 23 22.39 -15.50 -4.35
N GLY A 24 22.76 -14.38 -3.69
CA GLY A 24 22.42 -13.03 -4.14
C GLY A 24 20.96 -12.64 -3.95
N ARG A 25 20.15 -13.41 -3.23
CA ARG A 25 18.75 -13.10 -2.93
C ARG A 25 18.55 -12.92 -1.44
N ASN A 26 17.76 -11.92 -1.08
CA ASN A 26 17.30 -11.76 0.30
C ASN A 26 16.31 -12.88 0.65
N GLU A 27 16.54 -13.53 1.78
CA GLU A 27 15.58 -14.43 2.40
C GLU A 27 14.62 -13.62 3.27
N ALA A 28 13.32 -13.81 3.05
CA ALA A 28 12.30 -13.19 3.88
C ALA A 28 11.91 -14.15 5.01
N TYR A 29 12.00 -13.70 6.25
CA TYR A 29 11.52 -14.43 7.42
C TYR A 29 10.66 -13.52 8.29
N VAL A 30 9.90 -14.12 9.21
CA VAL A 30 8.98 -13.39 10.08
C VAL A 30 9.80 -12.49 11.00
N THR A 31 9.41 -11.22 11.05
CA THR A 31 10.01 -10.24 11.95
C THR A 31 9.28 -10.24 13.29
N PRO A 32 9.97 -10.08 14.43
CA PRO A 32 9.31 -9.78 15.70
C PRO A 32 8.34 -8.60 15.56
N GLY A 33 7.11 -8.79 16.04
CA GLY A 33 6.02 -7.83 15.94
C GLY A 33 5.35 -7.73 14.56
N GLU A 34 5.57 -8.70 13.67
CA GLU A 34 4.85 -8.74 12.39
C GLU A 34 3.33 -8.82 12.64
N PRO A 35 2.52 -7.90 12.05
CA PRO A 35 1.08 -7.90 12.26
C PRO A 35 0.43 -9.16 11.66
N SER A 36 -0.76 -9.53 12.14
CA SER A 36 -1.59 -10.56 11.48
C SER A 36 -1.93 -10.16 10.04
N ASP A 37 -2.43 -11.10 9.23
CA ASP A 37 -2.79 -10.80 7.85
C ASP A 37 -3.97 -9.83 7.75
N GLU A 38 -4.91 -9.91 8.68
CA GLU A 38 -6.02 -8.96 8.80
C GLU A 38 -5.51 -7.56 9.09
N ALA A 39 -4.70 -7.40 10.15
CA ALA A 39 -4.11 -6.11 10.50
C ALA A 39 -3.21 -5.56 9.38
N TRP A 40 -2.49 -6.42 8.66
CA TRP A 40 -1.71 -6.01 7.49
C TRP A 40 -2.59 -5.48 6.36
N LEU A 41 -3.70 -6.17 6.06
CA LEU A 41 -4.66 -5.76 5.04
C LEU A 41 -5.40 -4.48 5.40
N ASP A 42 -5.48 -4.13 6.68
CA ASP A 42 -6.03 -2.87 7.15
C ASP A 42 -5.06 -1.70 6.94
N HIS A 43 -3.74 -1.93 7.07
CA HIS A 43 -2.71 -0.91 6.88
C HIS A 43 -2.37 -0.57 5.42
N ILE A 44 -2.87 -1.33 4.44
CA ILE A 44 -2.57 -1.10 3.01
C ILE A 44 -3.84 -0.86 2.19
N ILE A 45 -3.73 -0.02 1.16
CA ILE A 45 -4.82 0.23 0.21
C ILE A 45 -4.70 -0.78 -0.94
N VAL A 46 -5.36 -1.93 -0.79
CA VAL A 46 -5.38 -3.00 -1.79
C VAL A 46 -6.74 -3.68 -1.83
N GLY A 47 -7.19 -4.07 -3.02
CA GLY A 47 -8.46 -4.79 -3.20
C GLY A 47 -9.22 -4.34 -4.44
N SER A 48 -10.55 -4.39 -4.36
CA SER A 48 -11.43 -3.83 -5.38
C SER A 48 -11.41 -2.30 -5.34
N PRO A 49 -11.85 -1.61 -6.41
CA PRO A 49 -11.99 -0.15 -6.41
C PRO A 49 -12.79 0.38 -5.22
N GLU A 50 -13.88 -0.29 -4.84
CA GLU A 50 -14.76 0.10 -3.73
C GLU A 50 -14.02 0.09 -2.40
N ARG A 51 -13.25 -0.97 -2.12
CA ARG A 51 -12.42 -1.07 -0.91
C ARG A 51 -11.32 0.00 -0.90
N CYS A 52 -10.74 0.32 -2.06
CA CYS A 52 -9.74 1.38 -2.16
C CYS A 52 -10.35 2.76 -1.85
N ILE A 53 -11.53 3.05 -2.40
CA ILE A 53 -12.26 4.30 -2.14
C ILE A 53 -12.60 4.45 -0.65
N GLU A 54 -13.11 3.39 -0.02
CA GLU A 54 -13.44 3.38 1.41
C GLU A 54 -12.22 3.71 2.27
N LYS A 55 -11.07 3.08 2.00
CA LYS A 55 -9.83 3.35 2.74
C LYS A 55 -9.29 4.76 2.51
N ILE A 56 -9.38 5.28 1.28
CA ILE A 56 -8.96 6.66 0.98
C ILE A 56 -9.84 7.65 1.77
N ARG A 57 -11.14 7.40 1.87
CA ARG A 57 -12.05 8.22 2.71
C ARG A 57 -11.65 8.19 4.17
N GLN A 58 -11.37 7.01 4.73
CA GLN A 58 -10.88 6.89 6.11
C GLN A 58 -9.59 7.69 6.35
N HIS A 59 -8.68 7.71 5.37
CA HIS A 59 -7.48 8.53 5.46
C HIS A 59 -7.79 10.04 5.39
N ALA A 60 -8.68 10.46 4.49
CA ALA A 60 -9.13 11.85 4.41
C ALA A 60 -9.83 12.30 5.71
N GLU A 61 -10.69 11.47 6.30
CA GLU A 61 -11.33 11.71 7.60
C GLU A 61 -10.33 11.81 8.75
N ALA A 62 -9.19 11.12 8.64
CA ALA A 62 -8.06 11.25 9.57
C ALA A 62 -7.17 12.48 9.29
N GLY A 63 -7.52 13.32 8.31
CA GLY A 63 -6.81 14.54 7.93
C GLY A 63 -5.64 14.35 6.98
N VAL A 64 -5.53 13.19 6.32
CA VAL A 64 -4.51 12.96 5.29
C VAL A 64 -4.90 13.69 4.01
N THR A 65 -4.06 14.64 3.59
CA THR A 65 -4.28 15.47 2.39
C THR A 65 -3.57 14.93 1.15
N GLU A 66 -2.50 14.16 1.31
CA GLU A 66 -1.67 13.67 0.22
C GLU A 66 -1.40 12.17 0.35
N LEU A 67 -1.59 11.44 -0.75
CA LEU A 67 -1.33 10.00 -0.84
C LEU A 67 -0.37 9.69 -1.98
N LEU A 68 0.72 9.00 -1.65
CA LEU A 68 1.65 8.45 -2.63
C LEU A 68 1.37 6.95 -2.82
N PHE A 69 1.01 6.57 -4.05
CA PHE A 69 0.65 5.19 -4.37
C PHE A 69 1.81 4.45 -5.05
N TRP A 70 2.12 3.27 -4.52
CA TRP A 70 3.09 2.36 -5.10
C TRP A 70 2.40 1.18 -5.79
N PHE A 71 2.30 1.23 -7.12
CA PHE A 71 1.59 0.23 -7.92
C PHE A 71 2.41 -1.01 -8.29
N ASP A 72 3.74 -0.88 -8.43
CA ASP A 72 4.64 -1.98 -8.79
C ASP A 72 5.43 -2.50 -7.59
N PHE A 73 4.80 -3.39 -6.81
CA PHE A 73 5.44 -4.02 -5.66
C PHE A 73 5.81 -5.49 -5.95
N GLY A 74 7.04 -5.88 -5.61
CA GLY A 74 7.48 -7.29 -5.66
C GLY A 74 7.58 -7.92 -7.06
N GLY A 75 7.88 -7.13 -8.09
CA GLY A 75 8.11 -7.59 -9.46
C GLY A 75 6.85 -8.13 -10.12
N LEU A 76 5.75 -7.36 -10.04
CA LEU A 76 4.51 -7.73 -10.72
C LEU A 76 4.72 -7.69 -12.23
N ASP A 77 3.96 -8.52 -12.95
CA ASP A 77 3.93 -8.42 -14.40
C ASP A 77 3.49 -7.01 -14.81
N HIS A 78 4.23 -6.40 -15.74
CA HIS A 78 4.03 -5.01 -16.11
C HIS A 78 2.58 -4.73 -16.58
N ARG A 79 1.94 -5.68 -17.29
CA ARG A 79 0.55 -5.50 -17.73
C ARG A 79 -0.43 -5.44 -16.55
N LYS A 80 -0.15 -6.17 -15.47
CA LYS A 80 -0.96 -6.11 -14.24
C LYS A 80 -0.80 -4.76 -13.54
N VAL A 81 0.42 -4.21 -13.52
CA VAL A 81 0.67 -2.86 -12.98
C VAL A 81 -0.14 -1.83 -13.77
N LEU A 82 -0.02 -1.83 -15.10
CA LEU A 82 -0.76 -0.91 -15.97
C LEU A 82 -2.28 -1.05 -15.78
N ARG A 83 -2.80 -2.28 -15.69
CA ARG A 83 -4.23 -2.51 -15.43
C ARG A 83 -4.66 -1.96 -14.08
N SER A 84 -3.84 -2.09 -13.04
CA SER A 84 -4.15 -1.54 -11.71
C SER A 84 -4.18 -0.01 -11.75
N MET A 85 -3.25 0.62 -12.45
CA MET A 85 -3.23 2.08 -12.65
C MET A 85 -4.45 2.56 -13.44
N GLU A 86 -4.84 1.84 -14.49
CA GLU A 86 -6.04 2.15 -15.28
C GLU A 86 -7.32 2.07 -14.42
N LEU A 87 -7.47 1.00 -13.63
CA LEU A 87 -8.61 0.86 -12.71
C LEU A 87 -8.63 1.97 -11.67
N PHE A 88 -7.47 2.30 -11.10
CA PHE A 88 -7.36 3.40 -10.14
C PHE A 88 -7.77 4.74 -10.78
N ALA A 89 -7.23 5.05 -11.96
CA ALA A 89 -7.52 6.29 -12.66
C ALA A 89 -8.98 6.43 -13.12
N THR A 90 -9.61 5.33 -13.53
CA THR A 90 -10.96 5.35 -14.10
C THR A 90 -12.08 5.07 -13.09
N LYS A 91 -11.78 4.42 -11.96
CA LYS A 91 -12.79 4.01 -10.97
C LYS A 91 -12.59 4.64 -9.59
N VAL A 92 -11.35 4.84 -9.17
CA VAL A 92 -11.04 5.32 -7.82
C VAL A 92 -10.89 6.84 -7.80
N LEU A 93 -9.98 7.40 -8.62
CA LEU A 93 -9.71 8.84 -8.64
C LEU A 93 -10.99 9.70 -8.78
N PRO A 94 -11.91 9.43 -9.73
CA PRO A 94 -13.11 10.26 -9.88
C PRO A 94 -14.03 10.22 -8.65
N ALA A 95 -14.02 9.11 -7.90
CA ALA A 95 -14.89 8.92 -6.72
C ALA A 95 -14.31 9.57 -5.44
N VAL A 96 -13.06 10.01 -5.49
CA VAL A 96 -12.34 10.60 -4.35
C VAL A 96 -11.82 12.02 -4.63
N ALA A 97 -12.03 12.55 -5.83
CA ALA A 97 -11.50 13.85 -6.26
C ALA A 97 -12.04 15.03 -5.44
N GLU A 98 -13.28 14.94 -4.97
CA GLU A 98 -13.97 15.97 -4.19
C GLU A 98 -13.97 15.66 -2.69
N LEU A 99 -13.10 14.74 -2.23
CA LEU A 99 -13.00 14.48 -0.80
C LEU A 99 -12.25 15.60 -0.11
N GLU A 100 -12.91 16.22 0.86
CA GLU A 100 -12.31 17.21 1.76
C GLU A 100 -11.71 16.51 2.98
N PRO A 101 -10.38 16.56 3.16
CA PRO A 101 -9.73 16.00 4.33
C PRO A 101 -10.08 16.78 5.60
N ALA A 102 -10.27 16.08 6.72
CA ALA A 102 -10.58 16.69 8.00
C ALA A 102 -9.46 17.63 8.44
N GLY A 103 -9.80 18.88 8.75
CA GLY A 103 -8.85 19.88 9.24
C GLY A 103 -7.86 20.39 8.18
N SER A 104 -8.17 20.23 6.88
CA SER A 104 -7.38 20.85 5.82
C SER A 104 -7.30 22.38 6.05
N PRO A 105 -6.10 22.97 6.12
CA PRO A 105 -5.91 24.38 6.46
C PRO A 105 -6.46 25.33 5.38
N ASP A 106 -6.72 24.81 4.18
CA ASP A 106 -7.23 25.56 3.03
C ASP A 106 -8.77 25.55 2.92
N GLY A 107 -9.48 25.09 3.96
CA GLY A 107 -10.91 24.78 3.90
C GLY A 107 -11.80 25.92 3.37
N GLY A 108 -12.57 25.60 2.31
CA GLY A 108 -13.90 26.14 2.00
C GLY A 108 -14.03 27.62 1.67
#